data_AF-A0A154P0F4-F1
#
_entry.id   AF-A0A154P0F4-F1
#
_cell.length_a   1.000
_cell.length_b   1.000
_cell.length_c   1.000
_cell.angle_alpha   90.00
_cell.angle_beta   90.00
_cell.angle_gamma   90.00
#
_symmetry.space_group_name_H-M   'P 1'
#
loop_
_entity.id
_entity.type
_entity.pdbx_description
1 polymer ?
#
loop_
_entity_poly.entity_id
_entity_poly.type
_entity_poly.pdbx_seq_one_letter_code
_entity_poly.pdbx_strand_id
1 'polypeptide(L)'
;PVLQMIKDDWKEPKTDAERDVMIQRARIARSFIKFCYAAVFLITLTFIFLQTLGMPLRHTTKETETFLFSTYYVIDVSRRPYFEIIYILQVISVLAIVYSYIGVDIFFAMLVLHISAQLENLRMRLANIKTSNCFDRVLKDTVMRHTRLISAVDVIENAYTLLLLILLFYFGVYNCLSIFEILTIINGKADFPASVLYFQIGCYISVFIQTSFYSIVGQLLATQSELVYEAVYDCEWLNLKPKDAKNLILIMMRSRKPLYVTAGKLFPITMLTFCNVLKISFSYMSFLLTKNLDTSGHA
;
A
#
# COMPACT_ATOMS: atom_id res chain seq x y z
N PRO A 1 0.72 -16.17 -14.28
CA PRO A 1 0.57 -15.32 -15.49
C PRO A 1 1.33 -13.97 -15.40
N VAL A 2 1.04 -13.10 -14.42
CA VAL A 2 1.68 -11.76 -14.33
C VAL A 2 3.19 -11.83 -14.10
N LEU A 3 3.68 -12.74 -13.24
CA LEU A 3 5.12 -12.97 -13.03
C LEU A 3 5.85 -13.41 -14.31
N GLN A 4 5.19 -14.22 -15.14
CA GLN A 4 5.75 -14.65 -16.42
C GLN A 4 5.81 -13.49 -17.41
N MET A 5 4.76 -12.66 -17.45
CA MET A 5 4.76 -11.41 -18.21
C MET A 5 5.94 -10.50 -17.81
N ILE A 6 6.17 -10.31 -16.50
CA ILE A 6 7.32 -9.52 -16.00
C ILE A 6 8.63 -10.11 -16.51
N LYS A 7 8.82 -11.43 -16.38
CA LYS A 7 10.03 -12.12 -16.84
C LYS A 7 10.26 -11.93 -18.34
N ASP A 8 9.21 -12.03 -19.15
CA ASP A 8 9.28 -11.89 -20.60
C ASP A 8 9.54 -10.42 -20.99
N ASP A 9 8.91 -9.48 -20.29
CA ASP A 9 9.15 -8.03 -20.46
C ASP A 9 10.62 -7.69 -20.20
N TRP A 10 11.28 -8.30 -19.22
CA TRP A 10 12.71 -8.06 -18.97
C TRP A 10 13.62 -8.64 -20.07
N LYS A 11 13.21 -9.71 -20.74
CA LYS A 11 13.98 -10.35 -21.83
C LYS A 11 13.82 -9.66 -23.18
N GLU A 12 12.71 -8.98 -23.39
CA GLU A 12 12.42 -8.34 -24.67
C GLU A 12 13.48 -7.28 -25.04
N PRO A 13 13.90 -7.17 -26.31
CA PRO A 13 14.73 -6.06 -26.76
C PRO A 13 13.99 -4.74 -26.54
N LYS A 14 14.68 -3.77 -25.94
CA LYS A 14 14.12 -2.48 -25.53
C LYS A 14 15.18 -1.39 -25.61
N THR A 15 14.76 -0.15 -25.78
CA THR A 15 15.67 1.01 -25.84
C THR A 15 16.27 1.30 -24.46
N ASP A 16 17.37 2.05 -24.42
CA ASP A 16 18.00 2.44 -23.15
C ASP A 16 17.03 3.26 -22.28
N ALA A 17 16.26 4.17 -22.89
CA ALA A 17 15.23 4.94 -22.19
C ALA A 17 14.14 4.05 -21.55
N GLU A 18 13.65 3.03 -22.28
CA GLU A 18 12.65 2.08 -21.75
C GLU A 18 13.22 1.23 -20.60
N ARG A 19 14.48 0.83 -20.72
CA ARG A 19 15.19 0.09 -19.69
C ARG A 19 15.41 0.96 -18.44
N ASP A 20 15.77 2.23 -18.61
CA ASP A 20 16.00 3.16 -17.50
C ASP A 20 14.73 3.41 -16.70
N VAL A 21 13.57 3.58 -17.36
CA VAL A 21 12.26 3.71 -16.68
C VAL A 21 11.96 2.46 -15.85
N MET A 22 12.15 1.26 -16.41
CA MET A 22 11.95 0.00 -15.68
C MET A 22 12.90 -0.13 -14.48
N ILE A 23 14.18 0.22 -14.65
CA ILE A 23 15.19 0.17 -13.58
C ILE A 23 14.87 1.20 -12.50
N GLN A 24 14.46 2.41 -12.87
CA GLN A 24 14.11 3.48 -11.93
C GLN A 24 12.91 3.06 -11.07
N ARG A 25 11.84 2.56 -11.68
CA ARG A 25 10.64 2.08 -10.95
C ARG A 25 10.99 0.88 -10.06
N ALA A 26 11.81 -0.05 -10.54
CA ALA A 26 12.32 -1.15 -9.73
C ALA A 26 13.25 -0.69 -8.59
N ARG A 27 13.99 0.41 -8.76
CA ARG A 27 14.83 1.01 -7.71
C ARG A 27 13.98 1.70 -6.66
N ILE A 28 12.93 2.43 -7.06
CA ILE A 28 11.94 3.01 -6.13
C ILE A 28 11.31 1.90 -5.30
N ALA A 29 10.82 0.84 -5.94
CA ALA A 29 10.28 -0.33 -5.25
C ALA A 29 11.31 -0.91 -4.25
N ARG A 30 12.56 -1.14 -4.69
CA ARG A 30 13.64 -1.68 -3.83
C ARG A 30 14.07 -0.76 -2.69
N SER A 31 14.12 0.55 -2.89
CA SER A 31 14.42 1.50 -1.81
C SER A 31 13.30 1.51 -0.78
N PHE A 32 12.04 1.53 -1.24
CA PHE A 32 10.88 1.46 -0.36
C PHE A 32 10.87 0.16 0.46
N ILE A 33 11.12 -0.97 -0.22
CA ILE A 33 11.30 -2.29 0.43
C ILE A 33 12.32 -2.19 1.55
N LYS A 34 13.55 -1.74 1.26
CA LYS A 34 14.63 -1.65 2.26
C LYS A 34 14.26 -0.73 3.43
N PHE A 35 13.60 0.39 3.14
CA PHE A 35 13.15 1.32 4.16
C PHE A 35 12.10 0.69 5.09
N CYS A 36 11.07 0.03 4.54
CA CYS A 36 10.06 -0.67 5.33
C CYS A 36 10.67 -1.80 6.19
N TYR A 37 11.55 -2.62 5.60
CA TYR A 37 12.27 -3.64 6.35
C TYR A 37 13.08 -3.06 7.51
N ALA A 38 13.82 -1.98 7.27
CA ALA A 38 14.63 -1.34 8.30
C ALA A 38 13.77 -0.72 9.40
N ALA A 39 12.71 0.03 9.04
CA ALA A 39 11.82 0.68 10.00
C ALA A 39 11.12 -0.36 10.90
N VAL A 40 10.59 -1.42 10.31
CA VAL A 40 9.88 -2.47 11.05
C VAL A 40 10.84 -3.30 11.91
N PHE A 41 12.05 -3.58 11.42
CA PHE A 41 13.09 -4.21 12.23
C PHE A 41 13.47 -3.34 13.43
N LEU A 42 13.62 -2.03 13.25
CA LEU A 42 13.91 -1.11 14.35
C LEU A 42 12.76 -1.03 15.35
N ILE A 43 11.50 -0.95 14.90
CA ILE A 43 10.32 -0.91 15.77
C ILE A 43 10.17 -2.21 16.57
N THR A 44 10.38 -3.37 15.94
CA THR A 44 10.33 -4.66 16.64
C THR A 44 11.46 -4.80 17.65
N LEU A 45 12.66 -4.32 17.32
CA LEU A 45 13.80 -4.33 18.23
C LEU A 45 13.61 -3.38 19.41
N THR A 46 13.10 -2.16 19.19
CA THR A 46 12.76 -1.25 20.29
C THR A 46 11.64 -1.80 21.14
N PHE A 47 10.63 -2.45 20.53
CA PHE A 47 9.55 -3.11 21.27
C PHE A 47 10.09 -4.20 22.21
N ILE A 48 10.93 -5.09 21.70
CA ILE A 48 11.55 -6.17 22.50
C ILE A 48 12.43 -5.55 23.59
N PHE A 49 13.24 -4.54 23.26
CA PHE A 49 14.13 -3.88 24.21
C PHE A 49 13.38 -3.19 25.36
N LEU A 50 12.33 -2.42 25.05
CA LEU A 50 11.51 -1.75 26.06
C LEU A 50 10.81 -2.75 27.00
N GLN A 51 10.34 -3.88 26.45
CA GLN A 51 9.77 -4.98 27.25
C GLN A 51 10.80 -5.66 28.15
N THR A 52 12.03 -5.89 27.66
CA THR A 52 13.10 -6.49 28.48
C THR A 52 13.54 -5.59 29.64
N LEU A 53 13.37 -4.27 29.50
CA LEU A 53 13.62 -3.30 30.57
C LEU A 53 12.46 -3.18 31.58
N GLY A 54 11.37 -3.94 31.38
CA GLY A 54 10.20 -3.90 32.26
C GLY A 54 9.37 -2.62 32.15
N MET A 55 9.54 -1.84 31.07
CA MET A 55 8.74 -0.64 30.86
C MET A 55 7.36 -1.01 30.29
N PRO A 56 6.26 -0.56 30.92
CA PRO A 56 4.92 -0.83 30.39
C PRO A 56 4.75 -0.14 29.04
N LEU A 57 4.32 -0.93 28.06
CA LEU A 57 3.93 -0.48 26.71
C LEU A 57 2.41 -0.47 26.52
N ARG A 58 1.67 -0.96 27.52
CA ARG A 58 0.21 -0.95 27.59
C ARG A 58 -0.21 -0.55 28.99
N HIS A 59 -1.37 0.10 29.10
CA HIS A 59 -1.96 0.42 30.39
C HIS A 59 -2.69 -0.80 30.93
N THR A 60 -2.00 -1.60 31.74
CA THR A 60 -2.60 -2.76 32.41
C THR A 60 -1.93 -2.95 33.77
N THR A 61 -2.70 -3.48 34.73
CA THR A 61 -2.45 -3.36 36.18
C THR A 61 -1.98 -4.67 36.82
N LYS A 62 -1.60 -5.71 36.05
CA LYS A 62 -1.33 -7.05 36.62
C LYS A 62 0.05 -7.60 36.26
N GLU A 63 0.74 -8.12 37.28
CA GLU A 63 2.11 -8.68 37.25
C GLU A 63 2.36 -9.88 36.31
N THR A 64 1.38 -10.34 35.53
CA THR A 64 1.53 -11.39 34.49
C THR A 64 2.16 -10.88 33.16
N GLU A 65 2.78 -9.70 33.18
CA GLU A 65 2.89 -8.75 32.06
C GLU A 65 4.27 -8.65 31.37
N THR A 66 5.13 -9.67 31.43
CA THR A 66 6.42 -9.68 30.71
C THR A 66 6.36 -10.29 29.30
N PHE A 67 5.20 -10.81 28.87
CA PHE A 67 5.01 -11.39 27.54
C PHE A 67 4.65 -10.34 26.47
N LEU A 68 5.09 -10.56 25.22
CA LEU A 68 4.82 -9.65 24.09
C LEU A 68 3.31 -9.49 23.82
N PHE A 69 2.52 -10.54 24.07
CA PHE A 69 1.06 -10.51 24.00
C PHE A 69 0.43 -11.13 25.24
N SER A 70 -0.64 -10.48 25.72
CA SER A 70 -1.54 -11.07 26.70
C SER A 70 -2.35 -12.17 26.02
N THR A 71 -2.01 -13.42 26.31
CA THR A 71 -2.69 -14.62 25.77
C THR A 71 -2.95 -15.59 26.90
N TYR A 72 -4.04 -16.34 26.78
CA TYR A 72 -4.40 -17.36 27.76
C TYR A 72 -3.56 -18.61 27.53
N TYR A 73 -2.86 -19.05 28.57
CA TYR A 73 -2.05 -20.26 28.55
C TYR A 73 -2.66 -21.31 29.48
N VAL A 74 -2.82 -22.53 28.94
CA VAL A 74 -3.35 -23.70 29.69
C VAL A 74 -2.32 -24.24 30.69
N ILE A 75 -1.04 -23.92 30.49
CA ILE A 75 0.09 -24.36 31.32
C ILE A 75 0.49 -23.20 32.24
N ASP A 76 0.89 -23.49 33.48
CA ASP A 76 1.43 -22.50 34.39
C ASP A 76 2.78 -21.96 33.87
N VAL A 77 2.70 -20.80 33.22
CA VAL A 77 3.82 -20.17 32.52
C VAL A 77 4.81 -19.51 33.47
N SER A 78 4.43 -19.33 34.74
CA SER A 78 5.26 -18.68 35.76
C SER A 78 6.45 -19.56 36.18
N ARG A 79 6.46 -20.84 35.81
CA ARG A 79 7.51 -21.80 36.19
C ARG A 79 8.64 -21.82 35.17
N ARG A 80 9.89 -21.64 35.61
CA ARG A 80 11.08 -21.87 34.76
C ARG A 80 11.18 -23.37 34.39
N PRO A 81 11.48 -23.73 33.12
CA PRO A 81 11.90 -22.90 31.98
C PRO A 81 10.77 -22.48 31.01
N TYR A 82 9.50 -22.77 31.32
CA TYR A 82 8.38 -22.54 30.39
C TYR A 82 8.20 -21.07 29.99
N PHE A 83 8.44 -20.15 30.93
CA PHE A 83 8.44 -18.71 30.67
C PHE A 83 9.37 -18.31 29.51
N GLU A 84 10.64 -18.71 29.59
CA GLU A 84 11.67 -18.31 28.62
C GLU A 84 11.38 -18.91 27.24
N ILE A 85 10.93 -20.17 27.20
CA ILE A 85 10.56 -20.87 25.95
C ILE A 85 9.40 -20.16 25.26
N ILE A 86 8.33 -19.85 26.01
CA ILE A 86 7.13 -19.19 25.45
C ILE A 86 7.45 -17.77 24.99
N TYR A 87 8.29 -17.03 25.71
CA TYR A 87 8.73 -15.71 25.30
C TYR A 87 9.50 -15.75 23.97
N ILE A 88 10.46 -16.67 23.82
CA ILE A 88 11.21 -16.84 22.56
C ILE A 88 10.27 -17.23 21.41
N LEU A 89 9.32 -18.14 21.65
CA LEU A 89 8.32 -18.52 20.66
C LEU A 89 7.44 -17.34 20.23
N GLN A 90 7.04 -16.47 21.17
CA GLN A 90 6.30 -15.25 20.83
C GLN A 90 7.14 -14.32 19.96
N VAL A 91 8.42 -14.08 20.28
CA VAL A 91 9.32 -13.25 19.47
C VAL A 91 9.44 -13.79 18.05
N ILE A 92 9.69 -15.10 17.89
CA ILE A 92 9.78 -15.74 16.57
C ILE A 92 8.46 -15.59 15.80
N SER A 93 7.33 -15.79 16.49
CA SER A 93 6.00 -15.67 15.87
C SER A 93 5.72 -14.24 15.39
N VAL A 94 6.06 -13.21 16.18
CA VAL A 94 5.94 -11.81 15.78
C VAL A 94 6.75 -11.53 14.53
N LEU A 95 8.03 -11.92 14.53
CA LEU A 95 8.91 -11.71 13.38
C LEU A 95 8.34 -12.39 12.13
N ALA A 96 7.90 -13.64 12.25
CA ALA A 96 7.31 -14.40 11.14
C ALA A 96 6.05 -13.69 10.57
N ILE A 97 5.13 -13.26 11.42
CA ILE A 97 3.90 -12.55 11.01
C ILE A 97 4.28 -11.25 10.29
N VAL A 98 5.13 -10.45 10.91
CA VAL A 98 5.54 -9.14 10.40
C VAL A 98 6.23 -9.26 9.03
N TYR A 99 7.16 -10.20 8.87
CA TYR A 99 7.83 -10.42 7.60
C TYR A 99 6.90 -10.98 6.52
N SER A 100 5.97 -11.86 6.89
CA SER A 100 4.99 -12.37 5.94
C SER A 100 4.09 -11.26 5.40
N TYR A 101 3.69 -10.32 6.27
CA TYR A 101 2.84 -9.19 5.92
C TYR A 101 3.57 -8.18 5.02
N ILE A 102 4.81 -7.80 5.38
CA ILE A 102 5.67 -6.96 4.53
C ILE A 102 5.86 -7.60 3.15
N GLY A 103 6.03 -8.92 3.07
CA GLY A 103 6.17 -9.63 1.80
C GLY A 103 4.98 -9.40 0.85
N VAL A 104 3.75 -9.40 1.39
CA VAL A 104 2.52 -9.16 0.61
C VAL A 104 2.47 -7.73 0.07
N ASP A 105 2.79 -6.74 0.90
CA ASP A 105 2.84 -5.32 0.52
C ASP A 105 3.84 -5.05 -0.61
N ILE A 106 5.02 -5.64 -0.46
CA ILE A 106 6.11 -5.49 -1.42
C ILE A 106 5.72 -6.11 -2.75
N PHE A 107 5.12 -7.30 -2.70
CA PHE A 107 4.69 -7.99 -3.90
C PHE A 107 3.65 -7.16 -4.66
N PHE A 108 2.65 -6.61 -3.96
CA PHE A 108 1.67 -5.72 -4.55
C PHE A 108 2.33 -4.51 -5.24
N ALA A 109 3.19 -3.80 -4.52
CA ALA A 109 3.85 -2.61 -5.03
C ALA A 109 4.75 -2.90 -6.24
N MET A 110 5.48 -4.02 -6.22
CA MET A 110 6.31 -4.45 -7.35
C MET A 110 5.47 -4.66 -8.61
N LEU A 111 4.34 -5.37 -8.49
CA LEU A 111 3.45 -5.64 -9.61
C LEU A 111 2.87 -4.36 -10.21
N VAL A 112 2.33 -3.48 -9.35
CA VAL A 112 1.72 -2.22 -9.80
C VAL A 112 2.77 -1.28 -10.39
N LEU A 113 3.92 -1.11 -9.74
CA LEU A 113 5.01 -0.26 -10.26
C LEU A 113 5.59 -0.77 -11.58
N HIS A 114 5.67 -2.09 -11.78
CA HIS A 114 6.06 -2.67 -13.07
C HIS A 114 5.05 -2.32 -14.16
N ILE A 115 3.75 -2.48 -13.89
CA ILE A 115 2.71 -2.11 -14.87
C ILE A 115 2.75 -0.60 -15.16
N SER A 116 2.88 0.24 -14.15
CA SER A 116 3.07 1.68 -14.32
C SER A 116 4.29 2.00 -15.20
N ALA A 117 5.39 1.27 -15.05
CA ALA A 117 6.57 1.42 -15.91
C ALA A 117 6.28 1.00 -17.36
N GLN A 118 5.53 -0.08 -17.56
CA GLN A 118 5.15 -0.54 -18.90
C GLN A 118 4.17 0.41 -19.60
N LEU A 119 3.25 1.03 -18.85
CA LEU A 119 2.36 2.08 -19.37
C LEU A 119 3.17 3.31 -19.81
N GLU A 120 4.18 3.71 -19.02
CA GLU A 120 5.08 4.80 -19.41
C GLU A 120 5.90 4.47 -20.66
N ASN A 121 6.43 3.26 -20.77
CA ASN A 121 7.12 2.81 -21.98
C ASN A 121 6.19 2.81 -23.20
N LEU A 122 4.94 2.37 -23.01
CA LEU A 122 3.92 2.41 -24.05
C LEU A 122 3.63 3.85 -24.51
N ARG A 123 3.52 4.78 -23.56
CA ARG A 123 3.34 6.22 -23.81
C ARG A 123 4.49 6.80 -24.62
N MET A 124 5.74 6.50 -24.23
CA MET A 124 6.93 6.96 -24.97
C MET A 124 6.96 6.42 -26.39
N ARG A 125 6.61 5.15 -26.60
CA ARG A 125 6.50 4.56 -27.95
C ARG A 125 5.44 5.28 -28.78
N LEU A 126 4.26 5.51 -28.21
CA LEU A 126 3.16 6.24 -28.84
C LEU A 126 3.56 7.66 -29.25
N ALA A 127 4.26 8.40 -28.38
CA ALA A 127 4.72 9.75 -28.68
C ALA A 127 5.70 9.78 -29.87
N ASN A 128 6.54 8.75 -30.02
CA ASN A 128 7.54 8.63 -31.07
C ASN A 128 7.00 8.05 -32.40
N ILE A 129 5.71 7.70 -32.47
CA ILE A 129 5.08 7.16 -33.69
C ILE A 129 5.05 8.19 -34.84
N LYS A 130 5.16 9.50 -34.52
CA LYS A 130 5.04 10.63 -35.47
C LYS A 130 6.01 10.59 -36.66
N THR A 131 7.01 9.71 -36.67
CA THR A 131 8.13 9.75 -37.64
C THR A 131 8.34 8.46 -38.45
N SER A 132 7.53 7.41 -38.28
CA SER A 132 7.86 6.09 -38.86
C SER A 132 6.98 5.62 -40.03
N ASN A 133 7.62 5.07 -41.07
CA ASN A 133 6.97 4.34 -42.18
C ASN A 133 6.31 3.00 -41.75
N CYS A 134 6.30 2.66 -40.44
CA CYS A 134 5.84 1.39 -39.89
C CYS A 134 4.67 1.55 -38.90
N PHE A 135 3.84 2.59 -39.08
CA PHE A 135 2.72 2.94 -38.19
C PHE A 135 1.84 1.73 -37.83
N ASP A 136 1.42 0.93 -38.82
CA ASP A 136 0.56 -0.25 -38.60
C ASP A 136 1.17 -1.29 -37.65
N ARG A 137 2.47 -1.55 -37.80
CA ARG A 137 3.16 -2.55 -36.99
C ARG A 137 3.31 -2.06 -35.55
N VAL A 138 3.69 -0.81 -35.36
CA VAL A 138 3.86 -0.19 -34.04
C VAL A 138 2.51 -0.04 -33.33
N LEU A 139 1.45 0.34 -34.05
CA LEU A 139 0.11 0.44 -33.50
C LEU A 139 -0.40 -0.93 -33.06
N LYS A 140 -0.27 -1.96 -33.90
CA LYS A 140 -0.68 -3.33 -33.54
C LYS A 140 0.05 -3.82 -32.29
N ASP A 141 1.35 -3.61 -32.21
CA ASP A 141 2.17 -4.00 -31.06
C ASP A 141 1.76 -3.23 -29.79
N THR A 142 1.49 -1.93 -29.93
CA THR A 142 0.99 -1.07 -28.84
C THR A 142 -0.36 -1.56 -28.31
N VAL A 143 -1.30 -1.91 -29.19
CA VAL A 143 -2.60 -2.48 -28.81
C VAL A 143 -2.42 -3.77 -28.03
N MET A 144 -1.63 -4.70 -28.56
CA MET A 144 -1.40 -6.00 -27.93
C MET A 144 -0.78 -5.84 -26.53
N ARG A 145 0.20 -4.94 -26.38
CA ARG A 145 0.79 -4.63 -25.08
C ARG A 145 -0.23 -4.00 -24.14
N HIS A 146 -1.00 -3.01 -24.58
CA HIS A 146 -2.01 -2.35 -23.75
C HIS A 146 -3.07 -3.33 -23.25
N THR A 147 -3.62 -4.17 -24.13
CA THR A 147 -4.60 -5.21 -23.77
C THR A 147 -4.01 -6.22 -22.78
N ARG A 148 -2.74 -6.60 -22.95
CA ARG A 148 -2.04 -7.48 -22.01
C ARG A 148 -1.86 -6.82 -20.64
N LEU A 149 -1.51 -5.53 -20.59
CA LEU A 149 -1.38 -4.77 -19.34
C LEU A 149 -2.72 -4.61 -18.62
N ILE A 150 -3.80 -4.30 -19.35
CA ILE A 150 -5.16 -4.28 -18.80
C ILE A 150 -5.49 -5.62 -18.13
N SER A 151 -5.26 -6.73 -18.84
CA SER A 151 -5.52 -8.06 -18.30
C SER A 151 -4.66 -8.36 -17.06
N ALA A 152 -3.43 -7.86 -17.01
CA ALA A 152 -2.56 -7.99 -15.84
C ALA A 152 -3.09 -7.19 -14.64
N VAL A 153 -3.61 -5.98 -14.84
CA VAL A 153 -4.27 -5.19 -13.80
C VAL A 153 -5.51 -5.92 -13.29
N ASP A 154 -6.35 -6.47 -14.17
CA ASP A 154 -7.55 -7.22 -13.76
C ASP A 154 -7.19 -8.44 -12.89
N VAL A 155 -6.09 -9.13 -13.21
CA VAL A 155 -5.60 -10.25 -12.39
C VAL A 155 -5.10 -9.77 -11.02
N ILE A 156 -4.37 -8.66 -10.96
CA ILE A 156 -3.90 -8.07 -9.70
C ILE A 156 -5.07 -7.60 -8.85
N GLU A 157 -6.03 -6.90 -9.46
CA GLU A 157 -7.23 -6.42 -8.79
C GLU A 157 -8.01 -7.57 -8.17
N ASN A 158 -8.32 -8.62 -8.94
CA ASN A 158 -9.05 -9.77 -8.41
C ASN A 158 -8.31 -10.47 -7.25
N ALA A 159 -6.98 -10.48 -7.26
CA ALA A 159 -6.19 -11.07 -6.18
C ALA A 159 -6.18 -10.19 -4.90
N TYR A 160 -6.18 -8.87 -5.05
CA TYR A 160 -5.98 -7.93 -3.93
C TYR A 160 -7.25 -7.21 -3.47
N THR A 161 -8.36 -7.30 -4.20
CA THR A 161 -9.55 -6.47 -3.94
C THR A 161 -10.12 -6.63 -2.54
N LEU A 162 -10.19 -7.86 -2.01
CA LEU A 162 -10.68 -8.13 -0.66
C LEU A 162 -9.67 -7.66 0.39
N LEU A 163 -8.37 -7.92 0.17
CA LEU A 163 -7.31 -7.51 1.08
C LEU A 163 -7.27 -5.98 1.24
N LEU A 164 -7.40 -5.25 0.13
CA LEU A 164 -7.43 -3.79 0.12
C LEU A 164 -8.68 -3.22 0.80
N LEU A 165 -9.83 -3.90 0.70
CA LEU A 165 -11.03 -3.51 1.42
C LEU A 165 -10.84 -3.66 2.94
N ILE A 166 -10.32 -4.81 3.37
CA ILE A 166 -10.03 -5.09 4.79
C ILE A 166 -9.00 -4.07 5.30
N LEU A 167 -7.95 -3.78 4.52
CA LEU A 167 -6.92 -2.79 4.85
C LEU A 167 -7.53 -1.40 5.10
N LEU A 168 -8.38 -0.90 4.19
CA LEU A 168 -9.01 0.42 4.34
C LEU A 168 -9.98 0.48 5.52
N PHE A 169 -10.76 -0.58 5.73
CA PHE A 169 -11.68 -0.66 6.86
C PHE A 169 -10.93 -0.69 8.20
N TYR A 170 -9.92 -1.56 8.30
CA TYR A 170 -9.03 -1.64 9.47
C TYR A 170 -8.37 -0.30 9.74
N PHE A 171 -7.83 0.35 8.70
CA PHE A 171 -7.21 1.66 8.82
C PHE A 171 -8.18 2.69 9.39
N GLY A 172 -9.40 2.80 8.86
CA GLY A 172 -10.39 3.77 9.36
C GLY A 172 -10.72 3.58 10.84
N VAL A 173 -11.01 2.34 11.26
CA VAL A 173 -11.30 2.01 12.66
C VAL A 173 -10.09 2.29 13.56
N TYR A 174 -8.90 1.81 13.15
CA TYR A 174 -7.66 1.99 13.90
C TYR A 174 -7.32 3.47 14.08
N ASN A 175 -7.43 4.31 13.04
CA ASN A 175 -7.18 5.74 13.16
C ASN A 175 -8.11 6.40 14.18
N CYS A 176 -9.41 6.09 14.13
CA CYS A 176 -10.38 6.66 15.06
C CYS A 176 -10.03 6.34 16.52
N LEU A 177 -9.71 5.07 16.81
CA LEU A 177 -9.36 4.62 18.16
C LEU A 177 -8.00 5.15 18.63
N SER A 178 -6.96 5.07 17.80
CA SER A 178 -5.62 5.51 18.16
C SER A 178 -5.56 7.02 18.42
N ILE A 179 -6.23 7.83 17.61
CA ILE A 179 -6.24 9.29 17.83
C ILE A 179 -7.00 9.63 19.13
N PHE A 180 -8.12 8.97 19.38
CA PHE A 180 -8.86 9.16 20.63
C PHE A 180 -8.00 8.82 21.85
N GLU A 181 -7.32 7.67 21.83
CA GLU A 181 -6.42 7.26 22.91
C GLU A 181 -5.28 8.26 23.13
N ILE A 182 -4.59 8.68 22.05
CA ILE A 182 -3.52 9.70 22.12
C ILE A 182 -4.04 11.01 22.74
N LEU A 183 -5.22 11.47 22.35
CA LEU A 183 -5.83 12.68 22.91
C LEU A 183 -6.21 12.53 24.38
N THR A 184 -6.71 11.36 24.80
CA THR A 184 -7.02 11.12 26.22
C THR A 184 -5.77 11.11 27.09
N ILE A 185 -4.65 10.58 26.58
CA ILE A 185 -3.36 10.59 27.26
C ILE A 185 -2.83 12.03 27.39
N ILE A 186 -2.85 12.80 26.29
CA ILE A 186 -2.33 14.19 26.28
C ILE A 186 -3.13 15.10 27.20
N ASN A 187 -4.46 14.93 27.25
CA ASN A 187 -5.33 15.75 28.09
C ASN A 187 -5.22 15.42 29.60
N GLY A 188 -4.29 14.56 30.01
CA GLY A 188 -4.02 14.25 31.42
C GLY A 188 -5.18 13.57 32.14
N LYS A 189 -6.12 12.95 31.40
CA LYS A 189 -7.26 12.24 32.00
C LYS A 189 -6.86 10.88 32.61
N ALA A 190 -5.64 10.40 32.38
CA ALA A 190 -5.09 9.23 33.04
C ALA A 190 -3.55 9.29 33.14
N ASP A 191 -3.01 8.72 34.23
CA ASP A 191 -1.57 8.67 34.53
C ASP A 191 -0.89 7.60 33.67
N PHE A 192 -0.59 7.93 32.41
CA PHE A 192 0.12 7.03 31.51
C PHE A 192 1.64 7.30 31.51
N PRO A 193 2.49 6.25 31.52
CA PRO A 193 3.92 6.42 31.35
C PRO A 193 4.26 6.92 29.94
N ALA A 194 5.27 7.78 29.82
CA ALA A 194 5.68 8.39 28.55
C ALA A 194 6.09 7.36 27.47
N SER A 195 6.54 6.17 27.88
CA SER A 195 6.85 5.03 26.99
C SER A 195 5.64 4.57 26.17
N VAL A 196 4.44 4.57 26.77
CA VAL A 196 3.19 4.15 26.13
C VAL A 196 2.79 5.15 25.05
N LEU A 197 2.87 6.45 25.35
CA LEU A 197 2.56 7.51 24.38
C LEU A 197 3.51 7.46 23.17
N TYR A 198 4.82 7.34 23.42
CA TYR A 198 5.81 7.24 22.34
C TYR A 198 5.57 6.02 21.44
N PHE A 199 5.30 4.87 22.05
CA PHE A 199 5.00 3.64 21.31
C PHE A 199 3.73 3.75 20.47
N GLN A 200 2.66 4.33 21.04
CA GLN A 200 1.38 4.48 20.35
C GLN A 200 1.47 5.45 19.17
N ILE A 201 2.20 6.57 19.33
CA ILE A 201 2.48 7.51 18.22
C ILE A 201 3.30 6.81 17.13
N GLY A 202 4.32 6.04 17.50
CA GLY A 202 5.15 5.29 16.54
C GLY A 202 4.34 4.27 15.72
N CYS A 203 3.44 3.53 16.38
CA CYS A 203 2.54 2.59 15.72
C CYS A 203 1.56 3.30 14.77
N TYR A 204 0.98 4.42 15.22
CA TYR A 204 0.09 5.25 14.40
C TYR A 204 0.77 5.74 13.11
N ILE A 205 1.97 6.32 13.23
CA ILE A 205 2.75 6.81 12.09
C ILE A 205 3.06 5.67 11.12
N SER A 206 3.40 4.48 11.64
CA SER A 206 3.75 3.33 10.81
C SER A 206 2.57 2.85 9.96
N VAL A 207 1.38 2.69 10.56
CA VAL A 207 0.15 2.28 9.86
C VAL A 207 -0.30 3.35 8.85
N PHE A 208 -0.12 4.63 9.19
CA PHE A 208 -0.39 5.76 8.30
C PHE A 208 0.50 5.74 7.04
N ILE A 209 1.82 5.58 7.22
CA ILE A 209 2.77 5.48 6.11
C ILE A 209 2.45 4.27 5.23
N GLN A 210 2.14 3.12 5.85
CA GLN A 210 1.81 1.92 5.10
C GLN A 210 0.56 2.10 4.21
N THR A 211 -0.53 2.63 4.76
CA THR A 211 -1.80 2.77 4.02
C THR A 211 -1.74 3.87 2.96
N SER A 212 -1.04 4.98 3.26
CA SER A 212 -0.80 6.04 2.27
C SER A 212 0.03 5.53 1.09
N PHE A 213 1.00 4.65 1.33
CA PHE A 213 1.81 4.04 0.27
C PHE A 213 0.97 3.25 -0.74
N TYR A 214 0.05 2.39 -0.28
CA TYR A 214 -0.90 1.69 -1.16
C TYR A 214 -1.68 2.67 -2.06
N SER A 215 -2.12 3.78 -1.48
CA SER A 215 -2.91 4.81 -2.16
C SER A 215 -2.08 5.61 -3.15
N ILE A 216 -0.80 5.88 -2.86
CA ILE A 216 0.15 6.53 -3.76
C ILE A 216 0.46 5.63 -4.96
N VAL A 217 0.72 4.34 -4.71
CA VAL A 217 1.01 3.35 -5.77
C VAL A 217 -0.21 3.16 -6.68
N GLY A 218 -1.42 3.09 -6.10
CA GLY A 218 -2.67 3.05 -6.87
C GLY A 218 -2.92 4.31 -7.68
N GLN A 219 -2.67 5.50 -7.09
CA GLN A 219 -2.77 6.78 -7.80
C GLN A 219 -1.79 6.87 -8.96
N LEU A 220 -0.55 6.41 -8.77
CA LEU A 220 0.45 6.38 -9.83
C LEU A 220 -0.01 5.52 -11.01
N LEU A 221 -0.58 4.34 -10.76
CA LEU A 221 -1.13 3.50 -11.82
C LEU A 221 -2.21 4.22 -12.61
N ALA A 222 -3.17 4.85 -11.91
CA ALA A 222 -4.24 5.61 -12.52
C ALA A 222 -3.71 6.74 -13.41
N THR A 223 -2.77 7.54 -12.88
CA THR A 223 -2.16 8.64 -13.63
C THR A 223 -1.40 8.15 -14.86
N GLN A 224 -0.62 7.07 -14.76
CA GLN A 224 0.09 6.51 -15.92
C GLN A 224 -0.87 5.99 -16.98
N SER A 225 -2.02 5.44 -16.58
CA SER A 225 -3.07 5.02 -17.51
C SER A 225 -3.72 6.20 -18.23
N GLU A 226 -3.94 7.33 -17.56
CA GLU A 226 -4.50 8.55 -18.16
C GLU A 226 -3.52 9.18 -19.15
N LEU A 227 -2.22 9.20 -18.81
CA LEU A 227 -1.19 9.73 -19.70
C LEU A 227 -1.05 8.92 -21.00
N VAL A 228 -1.36 7.62 -20.98
CA VAL A 228 -1.44 6.81 -22.21
C VAL A 228 -2.60 7.27 -23.09
N TYR A 229 -3.76 7.60 -22.51
CA TYR A 229 -4.88 8.17 -23.26
C TYR A 229 -4.52 9.51 -23.90
N GLU A 230 -3.87 10.40 -23.15
CA GLU A 230 -3.41 11.70 -23.65
C GLU A 230 -2.43 11.55 -24.81
N ALA A 231 -1.44 10.64 -24.70
CA ALA A 231 -0.50 10.38 -25.79
C ALA A 231 -1.16 9.80 -27.05
N VAL A 232 -2.22 8.99 -26.89
CA VAL A 232 -3.01 8.50 -28.03
C VAL A 232 -3.82 9.63 -28.66
N TYR A 233 -4.36 10.54 -27.85
CA TYR A 233 -5.12 11.70 -28.32
C TYR A 233 -4.25 12.68 -29.11
N ASP A 234 -3.01 12.92 -28.67
CA ASP A 234 -2.03 13.81 -29.28
C ASP A 234 -1.34 13.24 -30.53
N CYS A 235 -1.66 11.99 -30.89
CA CYS A 235 -1.27 11.45 -32.18
C CYS A 235 -2.01 12.21 -33.29
N GLU A 236 -1.34 12.52 -34.39
CA GLU A 236 -1.93 13.21 -35.55
C GLU A 236 -2.87 12.28 -36.34
N TRP A 237 -3.93 11.84 -35.69
CA TRP A 237 -4.85 10.82 -36.17
C TRP A 237 -5.60 11.23 -37.45
N LEU A 238 -5.69 12.53 -37.69
CA LEU A 238 -6.26 13.14 -38.90
C LEU A 238 -5.40 12.89 -40.15
N ASN A 239 -4.09 12.73 -39.99
CA ASN A 239 -3.13 12.51 -41.07
C ASN A 239 -2.95 11.01 -41.39
N LEU A 240 -3.63 10.12 -40.65
CA LEU A 240 -3.51 8.67 -40.80
C LEU A 240 -4.45 8.13 -41.88
N LYS A 241 -4.11 6.94 -42.39
CA LYS A 241 -5.02 6.19 -43.26
C LYS A 241 -6.31 5.86 -42.49
N PRO A 242 -7.47 5.77 -43.18
CA PRO A 242 -8.76 5.53 -42.51
C PRO A 242 -8.83 4.25 -41.66
N LYS A 243 -8.09 3.19 -42.03
CA LYS A 243 -8.02 1.94 -41.25
C LYS A 243 -7.28 2.15 -39.92
N ASP A 244 -6.17 2.88 -40.00
CA ASP A 244 -5.24 3.13 -38.91
C ASP A 244 -5.87 4.10 -37.90
N ALA A 245 -6.55 5.14 -38.39
CA ALA A 245 -7.34 6.07 -37.60
C ALA A 245 -8.47 5.35 -36.82
N LYS A 246 -9.18 4.39 -37.44
CA LYS A 246 -10.21 3.59 -36.75
C LYS A 246 -9.62 2.76 -35.60
N ASN A 247 -8.47 2.13 -35.81
CA ASN A 247 -7.80 1.35 -34.76
C ASN A 247 -7.36 2.24 -33.60
N LEU A 248 -6.83 3.43 -33.89
CA LEU A 248 -6.42 4.40 -32.87
C LEU A 248 -7.62 4.92 -32.06
N ILE A 249 -8.76 5.18 -32.71
CA ILE A 249 -10.01 5.57 -32.02
C ILE A 249 -10.48 4.47 -31.06
N LEU A 250 -10.37 3.20 -31.42
CA LEU A 250 -10.71 2.08 -30.52
C LEU A 250 -9.80 2.06 -29.28
N ILE A 251 -8.51 2.33 -29.45
CA ILE A 251 -7.57 2.46 -28.33
C ILE A 251 -7.94 3.64 -27.45
N MET A 252 -8.18 4.81 -28.06
CA MET A 252 -8.57 6.02 -27.35
C MET A 252 -9.84 5.78 -26.51
N MET A 253 -10.85 5.13 -27.09
CA MET A 253 -12.07 4.73 -26.39
C MET A 253 -11.80 3.76 -25.22
N ARG A 254 -10.84 2.84 -25.37
CA ARG A 254 -10.48 1.90 -24.29
C ARG A 254 -9.65 2.54 -23.19
N SER A 255 -8.69 3.40 -23.55
CA SER A 255 -7.77 4.09 -22.65
C SER A 255 -8.45 5.25 -21.90
N ARG A 256 -9.59 5.75 -22.43
CA ARG A 256 -10.43 6.74 -21.73
C ARG A 256 -10.90 6.27 -20.35
N LYS A 257 -10.97 4.95 -20.13
CA LYS A 257 -11.22 4.37 -18.80
C LYS A 257 -9.88 4.12 -18.10
N PRO A 258 -9.48 4.96 -17.12
CA PRO A 258 -8.26 4.74 -16.37
C PRO A 258 -8.26 3.37 -15.69
N LEU A 259 -7.06 2.78 -15.61
CA LEU A 259 -6.83 1.53 -14.90
C LEU A 259 -6.73 1.82 -13.40
N TYR A 260 -7.64 1.24 -12.64
CA TYR A 260 -7.66 1.29 -11.19
C TYR A 260 -7.50 -0.10 -10.60
N VAL A 261 -6.90 -0.15 -9.42
CA VAL A 261 -7.09 -1.27 -8.50
C VAL A 261 -8.15 -0.86 -7.49
N THR A 262 -9.23 -1.62 -7.38
CA THR A 262 -10.33 -1.30 -6.45
C THR A 262 -10.31 -2.14 -5.18
N ALA A 263 -10.61 -1.51 -4.05
CA ALA A 263 -11.01 -2.16 -2.81
C ALA A 263 -12.46 -2.65 -2.91
N GLY A 264 -12.65 -3.96 -2.76
CA GLY A 264 -13.96 -4.61 -2.76
C GLY A 264 -14.80 -4.43 -4.03
N LYS A 265 -14.21 -4.01 -5.16
CA LYS A 265 -14.93 -3.54 -6.36
C LYS A 265 -15.83 -2.32 -6.15
N LEU A 266 -15.63 -1.60 -5.03
CA LEU A 266 -16.43 -0.44 -4.65
C LEU A 266 -15.65 0.86 -4.81
N PHE A 267 -14.41 0.89 -4.32
CA PHE A 267 -13.63 2.12 -4.21
C PHE A 267 -12.27 1.97 -4.90
N PRO A 268 -11.88 2.87 -5.82
CA PRO A 268 -10.54 2.85 -6.38
C PRO A 268 -9.51 3.21 -5.30
N ILE A 269 -8.40 2.47 -5.23
CA ILE A 269 -7.29 2.80 -4.33
C ILE A 269 -6.56 4.02 -4.89
N THR A 270 -6.91 5.19 -4.36
CA THR A 270 -6.38 6.49 -4.75
C THR A 270 -6.13 7.34 -3.52
N MET A 271 -5.35 8.41 -3.68
CA MET A 271 -5.13 9.38 -2.61
C MET A 271 -6.45 10.04 -2.16
N LEU A 272 -7.41 10.19 -3.08
CA LEU A 272 -8.74 10.70 -2.76
C LEU A 272 -9.49 9.79 -1.79
N THR A 273 -9.53 8.47 -2.05
CA THR A 273 -10.17 7.48 -1.17
C THR A 273 -9.52 7.49 0.21
N PHE A 274 -8.18 7.54 0.27
CA PHE A 274 -7.43 7.65 1.51
C PHE A 274 -7.81 8.89 2.34
N CYS A 275 -7.81 10.07 1.70
CA CYS A 275 -8.21 11.31 2.35
C CYS A 275 -9.67 11.26 2.84
N ASN A 276 -10.57 10.61 2.09
CA ASN A 276 -11.97 10.45 2.52
C ASN A 276 -12.07 9.55 3.76
N VAL A 277 -11.33 8.44 3.82
CA VAL A 277 -11.29 7.58 5.02
C VAL A 277 -10.76 8.35 6.23
N LEU A 278 -9.70 9.16 6.06
CA LEU A 278 -9.20 10.02 7.13
C LEU A 278 -10.24 11.02 7.61
N LYS A 279 -10.89 11.75 6.69
CA LYS A 279 -11.95 12.72 7.03
C LYS A 279 -13.06 12.08 7.84
N ILE A 280 -13.56 10.92 7.39
CA ILE A 280 -14.59 10.16 8.11
C ILE A 280 -14.10 9.78 9.51
N SER A 281 -12.87 9.27 9.62
CA SER A 281 -12.28 8.87 10.91
C SER A 281 -12.16 10.05 11.89
N PHE A 282 -11.73 11.22 11.41
CA PHE A 282 -11.67 12.44 12.20
C PHE A 282 -13.06 12.94 12.62
N SER A 283 -14.05 12.89 11.74
CA SER A 283 -15.43 13.26 12.09
C SER A 283 -16.02 12.38 13.19
N TYR A 284 -15.80 11.05 13.10
CA TYR A 284 -16.22 10.13 14.17
C TYR A 284 -15.46 10.37 15.48
N MET A 285 -14.15 10.61 15.41
CA MET A 285 -13.34 10.96 16.58
C MET A 285 -13.85 12.24 17.26
N SER A 286 -14.12 13.30 16.51
CA SER A 286 -14.66 14.55 17.07
C SER A 286 -16.00 14.32 17.77
N PHE A 287 -16.89 13.51 17.19
CA PHE A 287 -18.15 13.13 17.84
C PHE A 287 -17.94 12.38 19.16
N LEU A 288 -17.02 11.41 19.20
CA LEU A 288 -16.68 10.67 20.42
C LEU A 288 -16.09 11.59 21.50
N LEU A 289 -15.25 12.55 21.09
CA LEU A 289 -14.65 13.52 22.02
C LEU A 289 -15.72 14.43 22.63
N THR A 290 -16.64 14.97 21.84
CA THR A 290 -17.74 15.81 22.33
C THR A 290 -18.62 15.05 23.32
N LYS A 291 -19.03 13.81 22.97
CA LYS A 291 -19.83 12.97 23.88
C LYS A 291 -19.13 12.71 25.21
N ASN A 292 -17.83 12.46 25.18
CA ASN A 292 -17.04 12.22 26.40
C ASN A 292 -16.93 13.48 27.27
N LEU A 293 -16.81 14.66 26.65
CA LEU A 293 -16.81 15.95 27.36
C LEU A 293 -18.15 16.24 28.05
N ASP A 294 -19.27 16.02 27.35
CA ASP A 294 -20.62 16.23 27.90
C ASP A 294 -20.88 15.33 29.11
N THR A 295 -20.45 14.06 29.07
CA THR A 295 -20.56 13.15 30.23
C THR A 295 -19.69 13.55 31.42
N SER A 296 -18.54 14.21 31.18
CA SER A 296 -17.68 14.70 32.26
C SER A 296 -18.12 16.03 32.89
N GLY A 297 -19.03 16.77 32.25
CA GLY A 297 -19.61 18.01 32.80
C GLY A 297 -20.84 17.78 33.69
N HIS A 298 -21.33 16.54 33.80
CA HIS A 298 -22.49 16.16 34.59
C HIS A 298 -22.15 15.30 35.83
N ALA A 299 -20.87 15.12 36.14
CA ALA A 299 -20.36 14.49 37.36
C ALA A 299 -19.68 15.52 38.24
#